data_AF-A0A352SSX2-F1
#
_entry.id   AF-A0A352SSX2-F1
#
_cell.length_a   1.000
_cell.length_b   1.000
_cell.length_c   1.000
_cell.angle_alpha   90.00
_cell.angle_beta   90.00
_cell.angle_gamma   90.00
#
_symmetry.space_group_name_H-M   'P 1'
#
loop_
_entity.id
_entity.type
_entity.pdbx_description
1 polymer ?
#
loop_
_entity_poly.entity_id
_entity_poly.type
_entity_poly.pdbx_seq_one_letter_code
_entity_poly.pdbx_strand_id
1 'polypeptide(L)' 'REEYYLSKKEPERDPRESEEQFNVKNETYLARLQAAENKAEIIVGKQRHGPTGTINLHFEKRFTYFSDLTDPSTLPDGY' A
#
# COMPACT_ATOMS: atom_id res chain seq x y z
N ARG A 1 -1.24 6.89 -6.63
CA ARG A 1 -2.17 6.18 -5.71
C ARG A 1 -2.47 4.81 -6.29
N GLU A 2 -1.64 3.81 -6.02
CA GLU A 2 -1.76 2.47 -6.60
C GLU A 2 -3.02 1.72 -6.12
N GLU A 3 -3.38 1.86 -4.84
CA GLU A 3 -4.65 1.44 -4.21
C GLU A 3 -5.91 1.68 -5.06
N TYR A 4 -6.04 2.90 -5.60
CA TYR A 4 -7.21 3.32 -6.39
C TYR A 4 -7.28 2.61 -7.75
N TYR A 5 -6.14 2.22 -8.32
CA TYR A 5 -6.07 1.47 -9.57
C TYR A 5 -6.14 -0.06 -9.34
N LEU A 6 -5.68 -0.55 -8.19
CA LEU A 6 -5.74 -1.96 -7.81
C LEU A 6 -7.17 -2.38 -7.47
N SER A 7 -7.89 -1.61 -6.67
CA SER A 7 -9.31 -1.87 -6.33
C SER A 7 -10.25 -1.85 -7.54
N LYS A 8 -9.87 -1.20 -8.64
CA LYS A 8 -10.61 -1.18 -9.91
C LYS A 8 -10.26 -2.34 -10.86
N LYS A 9 -9.21 -3.11 -10.55
CA LYS A 9 -8.70 -4.23 -11.33
C LYS A 9 -8.97 -5.56 -10.61
N GLU A 10 -10.19 -5.78 -10.17
CA GLU A 10 -10.58 -7.12 -9.72
C GLU A 10 -10.25 -8.14 -10.84
N PRO A 11 -9.62 -9.27 -10.53
CA PRO A 11 -9.28 -10.27 -11.53
C PRO A 11 -10.56 -10.87 -12.12
N GLU A 12 -10.88 -10.52 -13.37
CA GLU A 12 -11.96 -11.16 -14.12
C GLU A 12 -11.65 -12.65 -14.35
N ARG A 13 -12.65 -13.51 -14.10
CA ARG A 13 -12.54 -14.95 -14.41
C ARG A 13 -12.52 -15.14 -15.92
N ASP A 14 -11.41 -15.62 -16.46
CA ASP A 14 -11.39 -16.06 -17.85
C ASP A 14 -12.02 -17.46 -17.93
N PRO A 15 -13.05 -17.69 -18.76
CA PRO A 15 -13.70 -19.00 -18.87
C PRO A 15 -12.78 -20.12 -19.40
N ARG A 16 -11.55 -19.81 -19.83
CA ARG A 16 -10.55 -20.78 -20.31
C ARG A 16 -9.48 -21.11 -19.26
N GLU A 17 -9.45 -20.42 -18.12
CA GLU A 17 -8.44 -20.65 -17.07
C GLU A 17 -8.90 -21.73 -16.08
N SER A 18 -7.95 -22.54 -15.55
CA SER A 18 -8.29 -23.54 -14.53
C SER A 18 -8.55 -22.86 -13.18
N GLU A 19 -9.32 -23.51 -12.30
CA GLU A 19 -9.56 -22.99 -10.94
C GLU A 19 -8.26 -22.73 -10.17
N GLU A 20 -7.24 -23.56 -10.36
CA GLU A 20 -5.92 -23.36 -9.73
C GLU A 20 -5.22 -22.09 -10.23
N GLN A 21 -5.29 -21.82 -11.54
CA GLN A 21 -4.70 -20.61 -12.12
C GLN A 21 -5.42 -19.34 -11.65
N PHE A 22 -6.76 -19.40 -11.55
CA PHE A 22 -7.55 -18.32 -10.99
C PHE A 22 -7.21 -18.06 -9.51
N ASN A 23 -7.09 -19.11 -8.70
CA ASN A 23 -6.76 -18.99 -7.28
C ASN A 23 -5.40 -18.31 -7.06
N VAL A 24 -4.35 -18.72 -7.80
CA VAL A 24 -3.02 -18.09 -7.71
C VAL A 24 -3.07 -16.61 -8.11
N LYS A 25 -3.81 -16.26 -9.17
CA LYS A 25 -4.05 -14.87 -9.57
C LYS A 25 -4.74 -14.07 -8.46
N ASN A 26 -5.75 -14.66 -7.84
CA ASN A 26 -6.53 -13.99 -6.80
C ASN A 26 -5.70 -13.80 -5.52
N GLU A 27 -4.89 -14.78 -5.13
CA GLU A 27 -3.94 -14.66 -4.02
C GLU A 27 -2.90 -13.55 -4.28
N THR A 28 -2.31 -13.52 -5.47
CA THR A 28 -1.34 -12.46 -5.82
C THR A 28 -1.99 -11.08 -5.90
N TYR A 29 -3.25 -11.00 -6.34
CA TYR A 29 -4.03 -9.76 -6.32
C TYR A 29 -4.32 -9.29 -4.89
N LEU A 30 -4.79 -10.19 -4.02
CA LEU A 30 -5.05 -9.91 -2.61
C LEU A 30 -3.78 -9.48 -1.87
N ALA A 31 -2.65 -10.16 -2.10
CA ALA A 31 -1.36 -9.78 -1.53
C ALA A 31 -0.91 -8.38 -1.96
N ARG A 32 -1.12 -8.02 -3.24
CA ARG A 32 -0.81 -6.66 -3.74
C ARG A 32 -1.74 -5.60 -3.17
N LEU A 33 -3.03 -5.92 -3.03
CA LEU A 33 -3.99 -5.06 -2.35
C LEU A 33 -3.56 -4.82 -0.90
N GLN A 34 -3.31 -5.88 -0.13
CA GLN A 34 -2.84 -5.77 1.25
C GLN A 34 -1.52 -4.97 1.37
N ALA A 35 -0.60 -5.15 0.42
CA ALA A 35 0.68 -4.44 0.43
C ALA A 35 0.55 -2.96 0.09
N ALA A 36 -0.46 -2.58 -0.69
CA ALA A 36 -0.78 -1.19 -1.04
C ALA A 36 -1.73 -0.55 0.00
N GLU A 37 -2.48 -1.37 0.74
CA GLU A 37 -3.51 -0.94 1.66
C GLU A 37 -2.91 -0.09 2.77
N ASN A 38 -3.55 1.06 3.00
CA ASN A 38 -3.18 2.00 4.04
C ASN A 38 -1.77 2.60 3.93
N LYS A 39 -1.14 2.60 2.75
CA LYS A 39 0.11 3.34 2.50
C LYS A 39 -0.14 4.67 1.80
N ALA A 40 0.50 5.72 2.30
CA ALA A 40 0.51 7.03 1.68
C ALA A 40 1.93 7.56 1.48
N GLU A 41 2.08 8.42 0.49
CA GLU A 41 3.34 9.06 0.12
C GLU A 41 3.16 10.58 0.20
N ILE A 42 4.01 11.26 0.96
CA ILE A 42 4.08 12.72 1.05
C ILE A 42 5.36 13.20 0.35
N ILE A 43 5.20 14.05 -0.66
CA ILE A 43 6.31 14.64 -1.41
C ILE A 43 6.56 16.07 -0.92
N VAL A 44 7.71 16.30 -0.31
CA VAL A 44 8.19 17.61 0.11
C VAL A 44 8.84 18.30 -1.09
N GLY A 45 8.03 18.97 -1.92
CA GLY A 45 8.51 19.64 -3.13
C GLY A 45 9.27 20.94 -2.90
N LYS A 46 9.15 21.57 -1.72
CA LYS A 46 9.85 22.83 -1.40
C LYS A 46 10.13 22.98 0.09
N GLN A 47 11.39 23.20 0.43
CA GLN A 47 11.89 23.40 1.79
C GLN A 47 12.92 24.56 1.73
N ARG A 48 12.68 25.70 2.42
CA ARG A 48 13.55 26.89 2.27
C ARG A 48 14.95 26.74 2.86
N HIS A 49 15.10 25.85 3.85
CA HIS A 49 16.34 25.64 4.59
C HIS A 49 16.53 24.16 4.95
N GLY A 50 16.33 23.24 3.99
CA GLY A 50 16.53 21.82 4.25
C GLY A 50 16.33 20.95 3.00
N PRO A 51 16.44 19.63 3.17
CA PRO A 51 16.27 18.69 2.08
C PRO A 51 14.79 18.62 1.65
N THR A 52 14.60 18.49 0.34
CA THR A 52 13.35 17.97 -0.25
C THR A 52 13.40 16.45 -0.28
N GLY A 53 12.26 15.79 -0.32
CA GLY A 53 12.21 14.34 -0.38
C GLY A 53 10.81 13.78 -0.30
N THR A 54 10.73 12.46 -0.22
CA THR A 54 9.50 11.71 -0.08
C THR A 54 9.46 11.04 1.29
N ILE A 55 8.31 11.08 1.95
CA ILE A 55 8.05 10.44 3.24
C ILE A 55 6.89 9.47 3.08
N ASN A 56 7.09 8.21 3.46
CA ASN A 56 6.05 7.20 3.47
C ASN A 56 5.36 7.18 4.82
N LEU A 57 4.03 7.19 4.83
CA LEU A 57 3.18 7.20 6.01
C LEU A 57 2.11 6.12 5.91
N HIS A 58 1.53 5.78 7.07
CA HIS A 58 0.31 5.00 7.12
C HIS A 58 -0.91 5.92 6.98
N PHE A 59 -1.88 5.53 6.15
CA PHE A 59 -3.10 6.30 5.90
C PHE A 59 -4.34 5.46 6.18
N GLU A 60 -5.09 5.83 7.20
CA GLU A 60 -6.34 5.18 7.54
C GLU A 60 -7.53 5.91 6.87
N LYS A 61 -8.08 5.28 5.82
CA LYS A 61 -9.16 5.84 5.01
C LYS A 61 -10.45 6.12 5.81
N ARG A 62 -10.73 5.31 6.83
CA ARG A 62 -11.97 5.42 7.65
C ARG A 62 -12.07 6.76 8.39
N PHE A 63 -10.93 7.27 8.85
CA PHE A 63 -10.85 8.53 9.58
C PHE A 63 -10.16 9.64 8.79
N THR A 64 -9.76 9.36 7.54
CA THR A 64 -8.92 10.24 6.72
C THR A 64 -7.67 10.70 7.48
N TYR A 65 -7.07 9.77 8.24
CA TYR A 65 -6.02 10.04 9.21
C TYR A 65 -4.66 9.53 8.71
N PHE A 66 -3.62 10.32 8.91
CA PHE A 66 -2.23 9.94 8.62
C PHE A 66 -1.52 9.66 9.95
N SER A 67 -0.84 8.52 10.03
CA SER A 67 0.02 8.16 11.15
C SER A 67 1.41 7.79 10.65
N ASP A 68 2.39 7.78 11.55
CA ASP A 68 3.70 7.24 11.23
C ASP A 68 3.56 5.80 10.74
N LEU A 69 4.24 5.49 9.65
CA LEU A 69 4.40 4.11 9.21
C LEU A 69 5.37 3.47 10.20
N THR A 70 4.85 2.76 11.20
CA THR A 70 5.69 2.09 12.19
C THR A 70 6.58 1.09 11.47
N ASP A 71 7.83 1.48 11.22
CA ASP A 71 8.84 0.57 10.71
C ASP A 71 9.25 -0.35 11.86
N PRO A 72 9.17 -1.69 11.72
CA PRO A 72 9.58 -2.62 12.77
C PRO A 72 11.06 -2.43 13.18
N SER A 73 11.89 -1.75 12.37
CA SER A 73 13.27 -1.38 12.72
C SER A 73 13.39 -0.19 13.69
N THR A 74 12.31 0.58 13.90
CA THR A 74 12.29 1.76 14.80
C THR A 74 11.69 1.44 16.17
N LEU A 75 11.20 0.21 16.39
CA LEU A 75 10.81 -0.25 17.72
C LEU A 75 12.07 -0.30 18.60
N PRO A 76 12.15 0.45 19.71
CA PRO A 76 13.27 0.31 20.63
C PRO A 76 13.32 -1.14 21.13
N ASP A 77 14.49 -1.76 21.02
CA ASP A 77 14.77 -3.08 21.58
C ASP A 77 14.44 -3.08 23.07
N GLY A 78 13.31 -3.70 23.43
CA GLY A 78 13.04 -4.27 24.74
C GLY A 78 12.95 -3.31 25.95
N TYR A 79 11.85 -3.45 26.69
CA TYR A 79 11.97 -3.56 28.15
C TYR A 79 12.04 -5.04 28.51
#